data_AF-A0A965IYD5-F1
#
_entry.id   AF-A0A965IYD5-F1
#
_cell.length_a   1.000
_cell.length_b   1.000
_cell.length_c   1.000
_cell.angle_alpha   90.00
_cell.angle_beta   90.00
_cell.angle_gamma   90.00
#
_symmetry.space_group_name_H-M   'P 1'
#
loop_
_entity.id
_entity.type
_entity.pdbx_description
1 polymer ?
#
loop_
_entity_poly.entity_id
_entity_poly.type
_entity_poly.pdbx_seq_one_letter_code
_entity_poly.pdbx_strand_id
1 'polypeptide(L)'
;MTFKSRIRNFFANKWVRIPYYFFLYVFAILGAGVFSAWVMFQSGLMSSNDFGMVDPNNRYFQEMDDKYNQGFKTDSVNVVKHRYEALNRIMLLNRYYPLNANYILKAWTETKDEKLTLRMLDAVDLRMQENSQYQSDIAQMQNNLSPRQNTNLSVFEWMNIAEWISFKEAVKKDKYYIDSAAKVSGVEPRLILACLVGEQIRLFNSKRESYKKYIGPLKILVVENNFSYGVTGIKETTAQRIEQNLKDKNSTYYLGAEYERLLDYDSTQNFDAAVNEGMSPTVKRLVQMKNHYYSYLYTALFVKQIKMQWERAGFPINDRPEIFASLFNLGFNKSKPKANPEVGGSSFEVGNTEYTFGAVAFEFYYSGELQEIFPFKRARFDYEKVPEPKLF
;
A
#
# COMPACT_ATOMS: atom_id res chain seq x y z
N MET A 1 62.92 -4.41 -39.74
CA MET A 1 62.18 -4.74 -38.50
C MET A 1 60.82 -5.32 -38.87
N THR A 2 60.51 -6.55 -38.45
CA THR A 2 59.20 -7.17 -38.68
C THR A 2 58.11 -6.49 -37.83
N PHE A 3 56.86 -6.46 -38.31
CA PHE A 3 55.70 -5.84 -37.61
C PHE A 3 55.57 -6.30 -36.15
N LYS A 4 55.81 -7.60 -35.90
CA LYS A 4 55.84 -8.22 -34.56
C LYS A 4 56.90 -7.60 -33.63
N SER A 5 58.06 -7.20 -34.16
CA SER A 5 59.12 -6.54 -33.39
C SER A 5 58.79 -5.09 -33.05
N ARG A 6 58.07 -4.38 -33.93
CA ARG A 6 57.61 -2.99 -33.69
C ARG A 6 56.56 -2.93 -32.59
N ILE A 7 55.58 -3.84 -32.59
CA ILE A 7 54.58 -3.95 -31.52
C ILE A 7 55.26 -4.26 -30.18
N ARG A 8 56.20 -5.21 -30.16
CA ARG A 8 56.92 -5.56 -28.94
C ARG A 8 57.71 -4.38 -28.36
N ASN A 9 58.37 -3.59 -29.19
CA ASN A 9 59.12 -2.41 -28.75
C ASN A 9 58.20 -1.26 -28.32
N PHE A 10 57.02 -1.12 -28.94
CA PHE A 10 56.00 -0.13 -28.56
C PHE A 10 55.46 -0.38 -27.14
N PHE A 11 55.12 -1.62 -26.80
CA PHE A 11 54.68 -1.99 -25.45
C PHE A 11 55.82 -2.16 -24.43
N ALA A 12 57.09 -2.21 -24.87
CA ALA A 12 58.25 -2.19 -23.99
C ALA A 12 58.59 -0.77 -23.48
N ASN A 13 58.09 0.28 -24.17
CA ASN A 13 58.29 1.65 -23.74
C ASN A 13 57.51 1.93 -22.44
N LYS A 14 58.20 2.39 -21.39
CA LYS A 14 57.61 2.72 -20.09
C LYS A 14 56.45 3.72 -20.22
N TRP A 15 56.52 4.65 -21.17
CA TRP A 15 55.49 5.67 -21.44
C TRP A 15 54.21 5.13 -22.09
N VAL A 16 54.25 3.92 -22.65
CA VAL A 16 53.06 3.22 -23.20
C VAL A 16 52.59 2.13 -22.24
N ARG A 17 53.55 1.40 -21.65
CA ARG A 17 53.30 0.28 -20.76
C ARG A 17 52.60 0.70 -19.47
N ILE A 18 53.05 1.78 -18.83
CA ILE A 18 52.49 2.25 -17.55
C ILE A 18 51.04 2.72 -17.72
N PRO A 19 50.70 3.61 -18.68
CA PRO A 19 49.31 3.98 -18.92
C PRO A 19 48.45 2.79 -19.33
N TYR A 20 48.94 1.90 -20.19
CA TYR A 20 48.20 0.72 -20.63
C TYR A 20 47.79 -0.18 -19.46
N TYR A 21 48.73 -0.54 -18.58
CA TYR A 21 48.39 -1.34 -17.40
C TYR A 21 47.51 -0.57 -16.41
N PHE A 22 47.70 0.73 -16.25
CA PHE A 22 46.82 1.56 -15.41
C PHE A 22 45.37 1.50 -15.91
N PHE A 23 45.12 1.75 -17.20
CA PHE A 23 43.78 1.65 -17.77
C PHE A 23 43.22 0.24 -17.74
N LEU A 24 44.05 -0.78 -17.98
CA LEU A 24 43.63 -2.18 -17.90
C LEU A 24 43.19 -2.58 -16.49
N TYR A 25 43.92 -2.16 -15.46
CA TYR A 25 43.52 -2.42 -14.07
C TYR A 25 42.29 -1.62 -13.66
N VAL A 26 42.18 -0.34 -14.06
CA VAL A 26 40.96 0.46 -13.83
C VAL A 26 39.74 -0.20 -14.50
N PHE A 27 39.88 -0.65 -15.75
CA PHE A 27 38.81 -1.33 -16.47
C PHE A 27 38.45 -2.67 -15.83
N ALA A 28 39.44 -3.45 -15.39
CA ALA A 28 39.20 -4.71 -14.68
C ALA A 28 38.49 -4.49 -13.34
N ILE A 29 38.85 -3.44 -12.58
CA ILE A 29 38.17 -3.08 -11.33
C ILE A 29 36.72 -2.66 -11.59
N LEU A 30 36.49 -1.81 -12.60
CA LEU A 30 35.14 -1.40 -12.99
C LEU A 30 34.30 -2.60 -13.47
N GLY A 31 34.89 -3.48 -14.29
CA GLY A 31 34.24 -4.70 -14.77
C GLY A 31 33.92 -5.67 -13.63
N ALA A 32 34.83 -5.85 -12.68
CA ALA A 32 34.59 -6.65 -11.48
C ALA A 32 33.48 -6.04 -10.62
N GLY A 33 33.42 -4.71 -10.49
CA GLY A 33 32.34 -3.99 -9.79
C GLY A 33 30.97 -4.19 -10.44
N VAL A 34 30.87 -4.03 -11.76
CA VAL A 34 29.62 -4.26 -12.50
C VAL A 34 29.20 -5.72 -12.45
N PHE A 35 30.14 -6.66 -12.61
CA PHE A 35 29.85 -8.09 -12.55
C PHE A 35 29.42 -8.52 -11.14
N SER A 36 30.08 -8.03 -10.10
CA SER A 36 29.68 -8.32 -8.72
C SER A 36 28.32 -7.70 -8.38
N ALA A 37 28.02 -6.48 -8.83
CA ALA A 37 26.67 -5.92 -8.72
C ALA A 37 25.61 -6.75 -9.47
N TRP A 38 25.92 -7.24 -10.67
CA TRP A 38 25.02 -8.12 -11.45
C TRP A 38 24.81 -9.48 -10.77
N VAL A 39 25.88 -10.11 -10.24
CA VAL A 39 25.78 -11.35 -9.47
C VAL A 39 24.98 -11.14 -8.18
N MET A 40 25.22 -10.04 -7.46
CA MET A 40 24.42 -9.69 -6.28
C MET A 40 22.95 -9.47 -6.65
N PHE A 41 22.65 -8.83 -7.79
CA PHE A 41 21.29 -8.63 -8.28
C PHE A 41 20.59 -9.96 -8.63
N GLN A 42 21.27 -10.84 -9.38
CA GLN A 42 20.73 -12.15 -9.78
C GLN A 42 20.59 -13.14 -8.62
N SER A 43 21.50 -13.11 -7.65
CA SER A 43 21.43 -13.95 -6.45
C SER A 43 20.45 -13.43 -5.39
N GLY A 44 19.81 -12.28 -5.62
CA GLY A 44 18.95 -11.62 -4.65
C GLY A 44 19.67 -10.97 -3.48
N LEU A 45 21.01 -10.97 -3.44
CA LEU A 45 21.82 -10.28 -2.43
C LEU A 45 21.75 -8.75 -2.53
N MET A 46 21.45 -8.21 -3.73
CA MET A 46 21.17 -6.79 -3.97
C MET A 46 19.66 -6.47 -4.05
N SER A 47 18.79 -7.43 -3.72
CA SER A 47 17.34 -7.20 -3.53
C SER A 47 17.02 -6.31 -2.32
N SER A 48 18.02 -5.67 -1.71
CA SER A 48 17.94 -5.08 -0.37
C SER A 48 18.42 -3.64 -0.30
N ASN A 49 18.16 -2.83 -1.34
CA ASN A 49 18.08 -1.37 -1.15
C ASN A 49 16.62 -0.88 -1.06
N ASP A 50 15.64 -1.78 -0.98
CA ASP A 50 14.35 -1.52 -0.34
C ASP A 50 14.50 -1.75 1.18
N PHE A 51 15.35 -0.98 1.87
CA PHE A 51 15.25 -0.90 3.33
C PHE A 51 13.91 -0.23 3.60
N GLY A 52 12.83 -1.03 3.70
CA GLY A 52 11.56 -0.55 4.20
C GLY A 52 11.83 0.18 5.50
N MET A 53 11.55 1.47 5.52
CA MET A 53 11.78 2.27 6.72
C MET A 53 10.60 2.06 7.66
N VAL A 54 10.90 2.01 8.95
CA VAL A 54 9.85 2.11 9.97
C VAL A 54 9.34 3.54 9.95
N ASP A 55 8.03 3.70 9.92
CA ASP A 55 7.42 5.02 9.88
C ASP A 55 7.77 5.82 11.15
N PRO A 56 8.11 7.12 11.05
CA PRO A 56 8.37 7.96 12.22
C PRO A 56 7.21 7.98 13.23
N ASN A 57 5.97 7.78 12.76
CA ASN A 57 4.77 7.72 13.57
C ASN A 57 4.41 6.31 14.06
N ASN A 58 5.30 5.32 13.91
CA ASN A 58 5.07 3.93 14.33
C ASN A 58 4.50 3.82 15.75
N ARG A 59 5.01 4.62 16.69
CA ARG A 59 4.50 4.66 18.06
C ARG A 59 3.02 5.06 18.12
N TYR A 60 2.60 6.07 17.37
CA TYR A 60 1.20 6.52 17.34
C TYR A 60 0.28 5.45 16.75
N PHE A 61 0.72 4.72 15.72
CA PHE A 61 -0.06 3.60 15.19
C PHE A 61 -0.27 2.49 16.23
N GLN A 62 0.74 2.21 17.06
CA GLN A 62 0.57 1.26 18.18
C GLN A 62 -0.36 1.79 19.26
N GLU A 63 -0.19 3.04 19.68
CA GLU A 63 -1.05 3.66 20.70
C GLU A 63 -2.52 3.66 20.26
N MET A 64 -2.80 3.94 18.98
CA MET A 64 -4.14 3.82 18.40
C MET A 64 -4.63 2.38 18.44
N ASP A 65 -3.82 1.40 18.04
CA ASP A 65 -4.25 0.01 18.07
C ASP A 65 -4.58 -0.47 19.49
N ASP A 66 -3.70 -0.19 20.46
CA ASP A 66 -3.90 -0.49 21.87
C ASP A 66 -5.19 0.14 22.41
N LYS A 67 -5.42 1.43 22.09
CA LYS A 67 -6.63 2.18 22.49
C LYS A 67 -7.92 1.47 22.08
N TYR A 68 -7.96 0.83 20.91
CA TYR A 68 -9.16 0.19 20.37
C TYR A 68 -9.23 -1.33 20.55
N ASN A 69 -8.14 -1.97 20.99
CA ASN A 69 -8.09 -3.41 21.30
C ASN A 69 -8.26 -3.69 22.80
N GLN A 70 -7.82 -2.78 23.67
CA GLN A 70 -7.88 -2.96 25.13
C GLN A 70 -9.19 -2.46 25.73
N GLY A 71 -10.28 -3.19 25.48
CA GLY A 71 -11.54 -2.92 26.14
C GLY A 71 -12.14 -1.56 25.78
N PHE A 72 -12.23 -1.26 24.47
CA PHE A 72 -13.24 -0.36 23.93
C PHE A 72 -14.62 -0.99 24.27
N LYS A 73 -15.02 -0.83 25.54
CA LYS A 73 -16.05 -1.62 26.21
C LYS A 73 -17.41 -1.26 25.63
N THR A 74 -18.10 -2.29 25.15
CA THR A 74 -19.43 -2.22 24.55
C THR A 74 -20.55 -2.22 25.61
N ASP A 75 -20.37 -1.54 26.73
CA ASP A 75 -21.53 -1.25 27.60
C ASP A 75 -22.26 0.00 27.08
N SER A 76 -23.56 0.08 27.31
CA SER A 76 -24.40 1.13 26.72
C SER A 76 -23.95 2.54 27.10
N VAL A 77 -23.32 2.71 28.27
CA VAL A 77 -22.84 4.00 28.77
C VAL A 77 -21.61 4.45 28.00
N ASN A 78 -20.64 3.56 27.77
CA ASN A 78 -19.45 3.85 26.99
C ASN A 78 -19.79 4.10 25.51
N VAL A 79 -20.73 3.36 24.92
CA VAL A 79 -21.21 3.60 23.55
C VAL A 79 -21.76 5.02 23.40
N VAL A 80 -22.60 5.48 24.33
CA VAL A 80 -23.14 6.84 24.32
C VAL A 80 -22.02 7.88 24.46
N LYS A 81 -21.06 7.64 25.37
CA LYS A 81 -19.89 8.53 25.54
C LYS A 81 -19.06 8.64 24.27
N HIS A 82 -18.73 7.52 23.63
CA HIS A 82 -17.96 7.49 22.38
C HIS A 82 -18.71 8.17 21.23
N ARG A 83 -20.05 8.04 21.19
CA ARG A 83 -20.87 8.76 20.23
C ARG A 83 -20.79 10.27 20.43
N TYR A 84 -20.93 10.76 21.67
CA TYR A 84 -20.77 12.18 21.96
C TYR A 84 -19.37 12.69 21.61
N GLU A 85 -18.33 11.93 21.97
CA GLU A 85 -16.94 12.25 21.61
C GLU A 85 -16.76 12.35 20.09
N ALA A 86 -17.23 11.34 19.34
CA ALA A 86 -17.11 11.30 17.89
C ALA A 86 -17.82 12.50 17.24
N LEU A 87 -19.08 12.78 17.60
CA LEU A 87 -19.84 13.89 17.04
C LEU A 87 -19.23 15.25 17.38
N ASN A 88 -18.77 15.45 18.62
CA ASN A 88 -18.09 16.69 19.01
C ASN A 88 -16.77 16.88 18.25
N ARG A 89 -15.98 15.82 18.09
CA ARG A 89 -14.73 15.86 17.32
C ARG A 89 -14.97 16.11 15.83
N ILE A 90 -16.05 15.57 15.25
CA ILE A 90 -16.48 15.88 13.87
C ILE A 90 -16.83 17.37 13.76
N MET A 91 -17.64 17.91 14.68
CA MET A 91 -18.01 19.33 14.69
C MET A 91 -16.78 20.24 14.84
N LEU A 92 -15.83 19.85 15.68
CA LEU A 92 -14.57 20.56 15.83
C LEU A 92 -13.76 20.51 14.53
N LEU A 93 -13.58 19.33 13.94
CA LEU A 93 -12.86 19.17 12.68
C LEU A 93 -13.47 19.99 11.56
N ASN A 94 -14.80 20.12 11.52
CA ASN A 94 -15.50 20.93 10.52
C ASN A 94 -15.09 22.42 10.55
N ARG A 95 -14.53 22.92 11.66
CA ARG A 95 -14.00 24.29 11.75
C ARG A 95 -12.67 24.48 11.03
N TYR A 96 -11.93 23.39 10.80
CA TYR A 96 -10.59 23.38 10.20
C TYR A 96 -10.63 22.78 8.79
N TYR A 97 -11.17 21.56 8.69
CA TYR A 97 -11.25 20.75 7.47
C TYR A 97 -12.68 20.22 7.25
N PRO A 98 -13.62 21.08 6.79
CA PRO A 98 -15.00 20.70 6.48
C PRO A 98 -15.13 19.47 5.57
N LEU A 99 -14.22 19.31 4.60
CA LEU A 99 -14.23 18.17 3.68
C LEU A 99 -14.06 16.84 4.44
N ASN A 100 -13.03 16.73 5.29
CA ASN A 100 -12.78 15.53 6.08
C ASN A 100 -13.88 15.30 7.12
N ALA A 101 -14.36 16.36 7.77
CA ALA A 101 -15.48 16.26 8.70
C ALA A 101 -16.74 15.69 8.04
N ASN A 102 -17.06 16.13 6.82
CA ASN A 102 -18.19 15.61 6.05
C ASN A 102 -18.01 14.12 5.70
N TYR A 103 -16.80 13.72 5.29
CA TYR A 103 -16.52 12.30 5.03
C TYR A 103 -16.68 11.43 6.29
N ILE A 104 -16.15 11.87 7.43
CA ILE A 104 -16.27 11.14 8.68
C ILE A 104 -17.74 11.09 9.16
N LEU A 105 -18.48 12.20 9.04
CA LEU A 105 -19.90 12.24 9.38
C LEU A 105 -20.73 11.28 8.51
N LYS A 106 -20.44 11.21 7.21
CA LYS A 106 -21.09 10.28 6.29
C LYS A 106 -20.78 8.82 6.67
N ALA A 107 -19.52 8.50 6.94
CA ALA A 107 -19.12 7.18 7.40
C ALA A 107 -19.89 6.76 8.67
N TRP A 108 -19.94 7.65 9.67
CA TRP A 108 -20.69 7.42 10.90
C TRP A 108 -22.19 7.27 10.62
N THR A 109 -22.76 8.07 9.73
CA THR A 109 -24.19 8.02 9.39
C THR A 109 -24.58 6.68 8.76
N GLU A 110 -23.72 6.14 7.90
CA GLU A 110 -23.95 4.87 7.19
C GLU A 110 -23.66 3.64 8.06
N THR A 111 -22.60 3.68 8.87
CA THR A 111 -22.13 2.51 9.63
C THR A 111 -22.67 2.45 11.06
N LYS A 112 -22.94 3.61 11.67
CA LYS A 112 -23.19 3.77 13.11
C LYS A 112 -22.09 3.15 13.98
N ASP A 113 -20.86 3.11 13.47
CA ASP A 113 -19.70 2.53 14.16
C ASP A 113 -18.86 3.64 14.80
N GLU A 114 -19.00 3.80 16.12
CA GLU A 114 -18.20 4.77 16.88
C GLU A 114 -16.70 4.44 16.89
N LYS A 115 -16.32 3.14 16.88
CA LYS A 115 -14.90 2.73 16.85
C LYS A 115 -14.26 3.13 15.52
N LEU A 116 -14.93 2.85 14.41
CA LEU A 116 -14.47 3.30 13.09
C LEU A 116 -14.35 4.83 13.04
N THR A 117 -15.39 5.53 13.48
CA THR A 117 -15.44 7.00 13.43
C THR A 117 -14.31 7.64 14.23
N LEU A 118 -14.04 7.14 15.45
CA LEU A 118 -12.94 7.63 16.27
C LEU A 118 -11.57 7.29 15.67
N ARG A 119 -11.41 6.14 15.01
CA ARG A 119 -10.19 5.82 14.25
C ARG A 119 -9.98 6.75 13.06
N MET A 120 -11.05 7.14 12.37
CA MET A 120 -10.98 8.14 11.30
C MET A 120 -10.51 9.51 11.83
N LEU A 121 -11.02 9.92 12.99
CA LEU A 121 -10.59 11.14 13.66
C LEU A 121 -9.15 11.05 14.16
N ASP A 122 -8.72 9.91 14.70
CA ASP A 122 -7.33 9.72 15.14
C ASP A 122 -6.34 9.75 13.95
N ALA A 123 -6.76 9.32 12.75
CA ALA A 123 -5.98 9.49 11.52
C ALA A 123 -5.81 10.97 11.14
N VAL A 124 -6.82 11.82 11.39
CA VAL A 124 -6.72 13.27 11.23
C VAL A 124 -5.78 13.86 12.28
N ASP A 125 -5.90 13.43 13.54
CA ASP A 125 -5.05 13.91 14.63
C ASP A 125 -3.57 13.68 14.36
N LEU A 126 -3.22 12.56 13.70
CA LEU A 126 -1.85 12.25 13.29
C LEU A 126 -1.25 13.36 12.39
N ARG A 127 -2.06 13.99 11.54
CA ARG A 127 -1.64 15.11 10.68
C ARG A 127 -1.73 16.47 11.36
N MET A 128 -2.45 16.55 12.47
CA MET A 128 -2.72 17.80 13.19
C MET A 128 -1.90 17.94 14.49
N GLN A 129 -0.91 17.06 14.72
CA GLN A 129 -0.10 17.04 15.95
C GLN A 129 0.60 18.37 16.22
N GLU A 130 1.13 19.01 15.18
CA GLU A 130 1.86 20.28 15.30
C GLU A 130 0.93 21.50 15.34
N ASN A 131 -0.36 21.32 15.08
CA ASN A 131 -1.33 22.41 15.15
C ASN A 131 -1.76 22.64 16.62
N SER A 132 -0.97 23.45 17.33
CA SER A 132 -1.18 23.76 18.76
C SER A 132 -2.60 24.24 19.08
N GLN A 133 -3.21 24.99 18.16
CA GLN A 133 -4.56 25.51 18.35
C GLN A 133 -5.62 24.39 18.23
N TYR A 134 -5.47 23.48 17.27
CA TYR A 134 -6.32 22.31 17.13
C TYR A 134 -6.20 21.38 18.35
N GLN A 135 -4.96 21.13 18.80
CA GLN A 135 -4.71 20.32 20.00
C GLN A 135 -5.34 20.95 21.26
N SER A 136 -5.23 22.27 21.41
CA SER A 136 -5.88 23.01 22.50
C SER A 136 -7.41 22.89 22.45
N ASP A 137 -8.01 23.01 21.26
CA ASP A 137 -9.46 22.87 21.11
C ASP A 137 -9.96 21.44 21.41
N ILE A 138 -9.20 20.40 21.00
CA ILE A 138 -9.51 19.01 21.35
C ILE A 138 -9.50 18.84 22.87
N ALA A 139 -8.44 19.32 23.53
CA ALA A 139 -8.28 19.18 24.97
C ALA A 139 -9.39 19.88 25.78
N GLN A 140 -9.88 21.01 25.27
CA GLN A 140 -10.92 21.80 25.93
C GLN A 140 -12.34 21.35 25.57
N MET A 141 -12.53 20.53 24.52
CA MET A 141 -13.83 20.14 23.96
C MET A 141 -14.86 21.27 24.00
N GLN A 142 -14.45 22.48 23.59
CA GLN A 142 -15.22 23.69 23.86
C GLN A 142 -16.63 23.62 23.23
N ASN A 143 -17.66 23.73 24.08
CA ASN A 143 -19.07 23.84 23.67
C ASN A 143 -19.39 25.15 22.91
N ASN A 144 -18.49 26.14 22.93
CA ASN A 144 -18.66 27.43 22.26
C ASN A 144 -17.89 27.46 20.93
N LEU A 145 -18.52 26.92 19.89
CA LEU A 145 -17.93 26.80 18.56
C LEU A 145 -18.12 28.10 17.75
N SER A 146 -17.19 29.05 17.88
CA SER A 146 -17.09 30.18 16.95
C SER A 146 -16.54 29.72 15.58
N PRO A 147 -17.07 30.22 14.44
CA PRO A 147 -16.50 29.91 13.12
C PRO A 147 -15.00 30.27 13.05
N ARG A 148 -14.20 29.42 12.41
CA ARG A 148 -12.75 29.67 12.19
C ARG A 148 -12.43 29.74 10.71
N GLN A 149 -11.25 30.29 10.39
CA GLN A 149 -10.68 30.18 9.04
C GLN A 149 -10.56 28.69 8.71
N ASN A 150 -11.37 28.27 7.75
CA ASN A 150 -11.40 26.91 7.25
C ASN A 150 -10.71 26.85 5.88
N THR A 151 -10.33 25.65 5.48
CA THR A 151 -9.86 25.38 4.13
C THR A 151 -10.79 24.40 3.43
N ASN A 152 -10.92 24.50 2.11
CA ASN A 152 -11.59 23.48 1.31
C ASN A 152 -10.68 22.29 0.98
N LEU A 153 -9.41 22.35 1.41
CA LEU A 153 -8.45 21.26 1.25
C LEU A 153 -8.73 20.13 2.25
N SER A 154 -8.21 18.95 1.94
CA SER A 154 -8.11 17.86 2.88
C SER A 154 -6.97 18.08 3.87
N VAL A 155 -7.10 17.54 5.08
CA VAL A 155 -5.98 17.43 6.03
C VAL A 155 -4.87 16.49 5.50
N PHE A 156 -5.21 15.57 4.60
CA PHE A 156 -4.28 14.64 4.00
C PHE A 156 -3.71 15.21 2.70
N GLU A 157 -2.39 15.47 2.68
CA GLU A 157 -1.74 16.17 1.57
C GLU A 157 -1.89 15.44 0.23
N TRP A 158 -1.86 14.10 0.25
CA TRP A 158 -2.04 13.29 -0.95
C TRP A 158 -3.42 13.41 -1.59
N MET A 159 -4.44 13.94 -0.90
CA MET A 159 -5.75 14.23 -1.47
C MET A 159 -5.80 15.57 -2.22
N ASN A 160 -4.83 16.44 -1.97
CA ASN A 160 -4.81 17.83 -2.47
C ASN A 160 -4.08 17.98 -3.81
N ILE A 161 -3.43 16.91 -4.30
CA ILE A 161 -2.66 16.91 -5.54
C ILE A 161 -3.53 16.57 -6.77
N ALA A 162 -3.14 17.04 -7.95
CA ALA A 162 -3.89 16.80 -9.19
C ALA A 162 -3.90 15.31 -9.58
N GLU A 163 -2.81 14.61 -9.27
CA GLU A 163 -2.62 13.16 -9.44
C GLU A 163 -3.74 12.36 -8.76
N TRP A 164 -4.23 12.83 -7.61
CA TRP A 164 -5.33 12.18 -6.89
C TRP A 164 -6.66 12.27 -7.63
N ILE A 165 -6.93 13.39 -8.30
CA ILE A 165 -8.16 13.55 -9.09
C ILE A 165 -8.20 12.52 -10.22
N SER A 166 -7.07 12.34 -10.92
CA SER A 166 -6.93 11.33 -11.98
C SER A 166 -7.02 9.90 -11.43
N PHE A 167 -6.42 9.65 -10.26
CA PHE A 167 -6.50 8.36 -9.56
C PHE A 167 -7.95 7.94 -9.32
N LYS A 168 -8.76 8.83 -8.75
CA LYS A 168 -10.16 8.52 -8.40
C LYS A 168 -10.98 8.08 -9.60
N GLU A 169 -10.83 8.80 -10.70
CA GLU A 169 -11.54 8.49 -11.93
C GLU A 169 -11.07 7.16 -12.54
N ALA A 170 -9.77 6.85 -12.44
CA ALA A 170 -9.22 5.57 -12.89
C ALA A 170 -9.76 4.41 -12.04
N VAL A 171 -9.71 4.52 -10.70
CA VAL A 171 -10.20 3.49 -9.79
C VAL A 171 -11.71 3.27 -9.93
N LYS A 172 -12.49 4.32 -10.19
CA LYS A 172 -13.93 4.19 -10.44
C LYS A 172 -14.24 3.30 -11.65
N LYS A 173 -13.41 3.33 -12.69
CA LYS A 173 -13.53 2.43 -13.86
C LYS A 173 -13.26 0.97 -13.47
N ASP A 174 -12.39 0.76 -12.49
CA ASP A 174 -11.97 -0.56 -12.02
C ASP A 174 -12.87 -1.15 -10.93
N LYS A 175 -13.92 -0.43 -10.50
CA LYS A 175 -14.83 -0.84 -9.43
C LYS A 175 -15.31 -2.28 -9.59
N TYR A 176 -15.72 -2.67 -10.80
CA TYR A 176 -16.18 -4.02 -11.09
C TYR A 176 -15.12 -5.09 -10.76
N TYR A 177 -13.87 -4.85 -11.14
CA TYR A 177 -12.77 -5.78 -10.89
C TYR A 177 -12.42 -5.87 -9.41
N ILE A 178 -12.41 -4.73 -8.71
CA ILE A 178 -12.14 -4.66 -7.26
C ILE A 178 -13.25 -5.38 -6.49
N ASP A 179 -14.52 -5.10 -6.79
CA ASP A 179 -15.66 -5.76 -6.15
C ASP A 179 -15.66 -7.27 -6.42
N SER A 180 -15.34 -7.68 -7.64
CA SER A 180 -15.25 -9.10 -8.01
C SER A 180 -14.15 -9.82 -7.24
N ALA A 181 -12.96 -9.21 -7.14
CA ALA A 181 -11.85 -9.75 -6.36
C ALA A 181 -12.19 -9.81 -4.86
N ALA A 182 -12.81 -8.76 -4.33
CA ALA A 182 -13.27 -8.70 -2.95
C ALA A 182 -14.28 -9.80 -2.63
N LYS A 183 -15.26 -10.01 -3.50
CA LYS A 183 -16.31 -11.03 -3.32
C LYS A 183 -15.72 -12.44 -3.24
N VAL A 184 -14.87 -12.84 -4.18
CA VAL A 184 -14.33 -14.21 -4.20
C VAL A 184 -13.26 -14.46 -3.14
N SER A 185 -12.54 -13.42 -2.72
CA SER A 185 -11.52 -13.52 -1.68
C SER A 185 -12.09 -13.31 -0.27
N GLY A 186 -13.27 -12.70 -0.13
CA GLY A 186 -13.81 -12.23 1.14
C GLY A 186 -12.99 -11.09 1.77
N VAL A 187 -12.17 -10.35 1.01
CA VAL A 187 -11.41 -9.19 1.54
C VAL A 187 -12.14 -7.91 1.17
N GLU A 188 -12.27 -7.00 2.13
CA GLU A 188 -12.93 -5.72 1.91
C GLU A 188 -12.31 -4.92 0.75
N PRO A 189 -13.13 -4.38 -0.18
CA PRO A 189 -12.65 -3.54 -1.29
C PRO A 189 -11.73 -2.39 -0.87
N ARG A 190 -12.05 -1.70 0.23
CA ARG A 190 -11.23 -0.60 0.77
C ARG A 190 -9.84 -1.04 1.19
N LEU A 191 -9.69 -2.25 1.72
CA LEU A 191 -8.39 -2.79 2.13
C LEU A 191 -7.54 -3.18 0.92
N ILE A 192 -8.15 -3.73 -0.14
CA ILE A 192 -7.47 -3.95 -1.43
C ILE A 192 -7.00 -2.60 -2.00
N LEU A 193 -7.88 -1.59 -1.96
CA LEU A 193 -7.59 -0.26 -2.48
C LEU A 193 -6.51 0.47 -1.67
N ALA A 194 -6.43 0.25 -0.35
CA ALA A 194 -5.34 0.79 0.48
C ALA A 194 -3.96 0.34 0.01
N CYS A 195 -3.83 -0.91 -0.46
CA CYS A 195 -2.60 -1.42 -1.06
C CYS A 195 -2.33 -0.81 -2.46
N LEU A 196 -3.37 -0.48 -3.22
CA LEU A 196 -3.23 0.19 -4.53
C LEU A 196 -2.77 1.64 -4.40
N VAL A 197 -3.29 2.37 -3.42
CA VAL A 197 -3.09 3.82 -3.27
C VAL A 197 -1.62 4.18 -3.09
N GLY A 198 -0.92 3.47 -2.19
CA GLY A 198 0.51 3.71 -1.97
C GLY A 198 1.33 3.54 -3.25
N GLU A 199 0.99 2.54 -4.05
CA GLU A 199 1.70 2.25 -5.29
C GLU A 199 1.43 3.28 -6.37
N GLN A 200 0.16 3.61 -6.61
CA GLN A 200 -0.20 4.53 -7.69
C GLN A 200 0.25 5.97 -7.41
N ILE A 201 0.19 6.43 -6.16
CA ILE A 201 0.71 7.77 -5.81
C ILE A 201 2.23 7.83 -6.02
N ARG A 202 2.96 6.81 -5.57
CA ARG A 202 4.42 6.69 -5.81
C ARG A 202 4.76 6.72 -7.30
N LEU A 203 3.98 6.01 -8.11
CA LEU A 203 4.16 5.96 -9.57
C LEU A 203 3.82 7.27 -10.27
N PHE A 204 2.76 7.97 -9.85
CA PHE A 204 2.41 9.25 -10.45
C PHE A 204 3.47 10.32 -10.18
N ASN A 205 4.08 10.32 -8.98
CA ASN A 205 5.17 11.23 -8.67
C ASN A 205 6.46 10.86 -9.45
N SER A 206 6.88 9.59 -9.40
CA SER A 206 8.10 9.15 -10.08
C SER A 206 8.03 9.18 -11.62
N LYS A 207 6.84 9.06 -12.21
CA LYS A 207 6.61 9.07 -13.67
C LYS A 207 5.91 10.35 -14.13
N ARG A 208 6.29 11.51 -13.59
CA ARG A 208 5.60 12.80 -13.81
C ARG A 208 5.39 13.18 -15.29
N GLU A 209 6.35 12.91 -16.15
CA GLU A 209 6.24 13.21 -17.59
C GLU A 209 5.27 12.25 -18.31
N SER A 210 5.31 10.95 -18.00
CA SER A 210 4.29 10.00 -18.46
C SER A 210 2.91 10.35 -17.89
N TYR A 211 2.86 10.87 -16.67
CA TYR A 211 1.62 11.30 -16.04
C TYR A 211 0.96 12.43 -16.82
N LYS A 212 1.71 13.51 -17.08
CA LYS A 212 1.22 14.65 -17.86
C LYS A 212 0.78 14.27 -19.27
N LYS A 213 1.54 13.38 -19.93
CA LYS A 213 1.33 13.06 -21.35
C LYS A 213 0.21 12.04 -21.59
N TYR A 214 0.05 11.07 -20.69
CA TYR A 214 -0.84 9.92 -20.94
C TYR A 214 -1.78 9.62 -19.77
N ILE A 215 -1.26 9.49 -18.54
CA ILE A 215 -2.02 8.94 -17.42
C ILE A 215 -3.11 9.89 -16.95
N GLY A 216 -2.77 11.16 -16.71
CA GLY A 216 -3.70 12.20 -16.29
C GLY A 216 -4.81 12.45 -17.32
N PRO A 217 -4.47 12.71 -18.61
CA PRO A 217 -5.47 12.91 -19.65
C PRO A 217 -6.42 11.71 -19.84
N LEU A 218 -5.90 10.48 -19.81
CA LEU A 218 -6.72 9.27 -20.02
C LEU A 218 -7.41 8.78 -18.74
N LYS A 219 -7.01 9.30 -17.57
CA LYS A 219 -7.48 8.89 -16.24
C LYS A 219 -7.40 7.37 -16.09
N ILE A 220 -6.19 6.83 -16.22
CA ILE A 220 -5.88 5.40 -16.13
C ILE A 220 -4.91 5.13 -15.00
N LEU A 221 -4.86 3.87 -14.54
CA LEU A 221 -3.84 3.42 -13.60
C LEU A 221 -2.53 3.10 -14.34
N VAL A 222 -1.40 3.23 -13.64
CA VAL A 222 -0.11 2.73 -14.14
C VAL A 222 -0.07 1.22 -13.94
N VAL A 223 0.18 0.50 -15.02
CA VAL A 223 0.48 -0.94 -14.97
C VAL A 223 1.99 -1.11 -14.97
N GLU A 224 2.54 -1.69 -13.91
CA GLU A 224 3.96 -2.04 -13.87
C GLU A 224 4.22 -3.38 -14.56
N ASN A 225 5.39 -3.53 -15.19
CA ASN A 225 5.75 -4.70 -15.99
C ASN A 225 7.24 -5.08 -15.90
N ASN A 226 7.96 -4.64 -14.85
CA ASN A 226 9.39 -4.88 -14.71
C ASN A 226 9.76 -5.52 -13.37
N PHE A 227 10.09 -4.76 -12.32
CA PHE A 227 10.44 -5.35 -11.01
C PHE A 227 9.24 -5.69 -10.13
N SER A 228 8.14 -5.01 -10.41
CA SER A 228 6.81 -5.18 -9.83
C SER A 228 5.80 -5.17 -10.98
N TYR A 229 4.65 -5.79 -10.76
CA TYR A 229 3.70 -6.13 -11.81
C TYR A 229 2.28 -5.73 -11.48
N GLY A 230 1.55 -5.34 -12.53
CA GLY A 230 0.14 -4.96 -12.43
C GLY A 230 -0.06 -3.56 -11.86
N VAL A 231 -1.30 -3.24 -11.50
CA VAL A 231 -1.64 -1.91 -10.96
C VAL A 231 -1.29 -1.75 -9.48
N THR A 232 -1.14 -2.85 -8.75
CA THR A 232 -0.77 -2.84 -7.32
C THR A 232 0.72 -3.09 -7.07
N GLY A 233 1.53 -3.34 -8.11
CA GLY A 233 2.98 -3.44 -7.95
C GLY A 233 3.45 -4.71 -7.24
N ILE A 234 2.81 -5.87 -7.47
CA ILE A 234 3.21 -7.13 -6.83
C ILE A 234 4.50 -7.70 -7.45
N LYS A 235 5.44 -8.16 -6.62
CA LYS A 235 6.65 -8.88 -7.07
C LYS A 235 6.26 -10.27 -7.62
N GLU A 236 6.87 -10.73 -8.71
CA GLU A 236 6.57 -12.05 -9.29
C GLU A 236 6.76 -13.19 -8.29
N THR A 237 7.83 -13.16 -7.51
CA THR A 237 8.12 -14.14 -6.46
C THR A 237 7.02 -14.17 -5.38
N THR A 238 6.46 -13.02 -5.03
CA THR A 238 5.31 -12.93 -4.12
C THR A 238 4.06 -13.53 -4.75
N ALA A 239 3.79 -13.26 -6.03
CA ALA A 239 2.65 -13.84 -6.75
C ALA A 239 2.73 -15.37 -6.80
N GLN A 240 3.89 -15.92 -7.18
CA GLN A 240 4.13 -17.37 -7.18
C GLN A 240 3.96 -17.97 -5.78
N ARG A 241 4.42 -17.28 -4.73
CA ARG A 241 4.25 -17.73 -3.34
C ARG A 241 2.78 -17.76 -2.91
N ILE A 242 1.95 -16.82 -3.37
CA ILE A 242 0.50 -16.83 -3.12
C ILE A 242 -0.13 -18.09 -3.70
N GLU A 243 0.20 -18.43 -4.96
CA GLU A 243 -0.30 -19.64 -5.63
C GLU A 243 0.10 -20.92 -4.85
N GLN A 244 1.37 -21.01 -4.42
CA GLN A 244 1.86 -22.13 -3.62
C GLN A 244 1.11 -22.26 -2.29
N ASN A 245 0.98 -21.15 -1.55
CA ASN A 245 0.30 -21.10 -0.27
C ASN A 245 -1.19 -21.46 -0.36
N LEU A 246 -1.84 -21.24 -1.51
CA LEU A 246 -3.23 -21.67 -1.72
C LEU A 246 -3.36 -23.18 -1.79
N LYS A 247 -2.32 -23.92 -2.17
CA LYS A 247 -2.36 -25.38 -2.35
C LYS A 247 -1.72 -26.13 -1.18
N ASP A 248 -0.76 -25.54 -0.50
CA ASP A 248 -0.07 -26.16 0.62
C ASP A 248 -0.91 -26.10 1.90
N LYS A 249 -1.60 -27.20 2.22
CA LYS A 249 -2.45 -27.35 3.42
C LYS A 249 -1.70 -27.23 4.74
N ASN A 250 -0.38 -27.43 4.73
CA ASN A 250 0.47 -27.31 5.92
C ASN A 250 1.04 -25.90 6.08
N SER A 251 0.86 -25.02 5.09
CA SER A 251 1.33 -23.65 5.16
C SER A 251 0.57 -22.86 6.22
N THR A 252 1.29 -22.08 7.02
CA THR A 252 0.70 -21.11 7.95
C THR A 252 -0.13 -20.03 7.24
N TYR A 253 0.05 -19.89 5.92
CA TYR A 253 -0.70 -18.99 5.05
C TYR A 253 -1.92 -19.65 4.39
N TYR A 254 -2.11 -20.97 4.52
CA TYR A 254 -3.17 -21.69 3.82
C TYR A 254 -4.57 -21.14 4.13
N LEU A 255 -5.35 -20.83 3.10
CA LEU A 255 -6.67 -20.19 3.26
C LEU A 255 -7.84 -21.16 3.43
N GLY A 256 -7.67 -22.43 3.08
CA GLY A 256 -8.74 -23.43 3.08
C GLY A 256 -9.21 -23.83 1.67
N ALA A 257 -9.95 -24.94 1.63
CA ALA A 257 -10.31 -25.61 0.37
C ALA A 257 -11.12 -24.73 -0.59
N GLU A 258 -11.94 -23.81 -0.06
CA GLU A 258 -12.77 -22.90 -0.86
C GLU A 258 -11.92 -21.92 -1.72
N TYR A 259 -10.66 -21.67 -1.36
CA TYR A 259 -9.77 -20.75 -2.08
C TYR A 259 -8.76 -21.45 -2.98
N GLU A 260 -8.55 -22.77 -2.84
CA GLU A 260 -7.49 -23.52 -3.51
C GLU A 260 -7.46 -23.27 -5.02
N ARG A 261 -8.63 -23.10 -5.65
CA ARG A 261 -8.80 -23.05 -7.10
C ARG A 261 -8.95 -21.64 -7.68
N LEU A 262 -8.88 -20.58 -6.86
CA LEU A 262 -9.12 -19.21 -7.32
C LEU A 262 -8.07 -18.69 -8.30
N LEU A 263 -6.88 -19.28 -8.30
CA LEU A 263 -5.78 -18.91 -9.20
C LEU A 263 -5.41 -20.03 -10.19
N ASP A 264 -6.25 -21.07 -10.30
CA ASP A 264 -6.06 -22.12 -11.30
C ASP A 264 -6.05 -21.50 -12.70
N TYR A 265 -5.11 -21.92 -13.54
CA TYR A 265 -5.01 -21.41 -14.88
C TYR A 265 -6.14 -21.97 -15.75
N ASP A 266 -6.97 -21.09 -16.28
CA ASP A 266 -7.97 -21.42 -17.29
C ASP A 266 -7.32 -21.42 -18.67
N SER A 267 -7.08 -22.60 -19.24
CA SER A 267 -6.45 -22.74 -20.56
C SER A 267 -7.27 -22.16 -21.71
N THR A 268 -8.53 -21.76 -21.47
CA THR A 268 -9.37 -21.08 -22.45
C THR A 268 -9.15 -19.56 -22.47
N GLN A 269 -8.50 -18.99 -21.45
CA GLN A 269 -8.18 -17.57 -21.36
C GLN A 269 -6.80 -17.28 -21.94
N ASN A 270 -6.74 -16.38 -22.93
CA ASN A 270 -5.50 -15.91 -23.51
C ASN A 270 -5.10 -14.56 -22.92
N PHE A 271 -3.94 -14.51 -22.27
CA PHE A 271 -3.34 -13.30 -21.70
C PHE A 271 -2.16 -12.77 -22.52
N ASP A 272 -1.83 -13.40 -23.65
CA ASP A 272 -0.70 -13.01 -24.47
C ASP A 272 -0.95 -11.66 -25.14
N ALA A 273 0.03 -10.77 -25.00
CA ALA A 273 0.07 -9.48 -25.66
C ALA A 273 1.53 -9.12 -25.96
N ALA A 274 1.75 -8.25 -26.96
CA ALA A 274 3.10 -7.80 -27.30
C ALA A 274 3.86 -7.20 -26.10
N VAL A 275 3.13 -6.59 -25.15
CA VAL A 275 3.71 -5.97 -23.94
C VAL A 275 4.20 -6.97 -22.88
N ASN A 276 3.84 -8.25 -23.00
CA ASN A 276 4.17 -9.30 -22.02
C ASN A 276 4.81 -10.55 -22.64
N GLU A 277 5.38 -10.40 -23.84
CA GLU A 277 6.12 -11.45 -24.51
C GLU A 277 7.30 -11.93 -23.64
N GLY A 278 7.47 -13.25 -23.54
CA GLY A 278 8.52 -13.87 -22.71
C GLY A 278 8.25 -13.89 -21.20
N MET A 279 7.16 -13.29 -20.71
CA MET A 279 6.81 -13.31 -19.28
C MET A 279 6.15 -14.65 -18.86
N SER A 280 6.22 -14.98 -17.57
CA SER A 280 5.53 -16.16 -17.03
C SER A 280 4.01 -16.04 -17.11
N PRO A 281 3.23 -17.14 -17.13
CA PRO A 281 1.76 -17.08 -17.10
C PRO A 281 1.20 -16.26 -15.93
N THR A 282 1.84 -16.36 -14.76
CA THR A 282 1.54 -15.56 -13.57
C THR A 282 1.67 -14.06 -13.85
N VAL A 283 2.79 -13.63 -14.44
CA VAL A 283 3.02 -12.22 -14.77
C VAL A 283 2.08 -11.75 -15.88
N LYS A 284 1.84 -12.56 -16.91
CA LYS A 284 0.97 -12.21 -18.04
C LYS A 284 -0.41 -11.77 -17.57
N ARG A 285 -1.05 -12.48 -16.63
CA ARG A 285 -2.37 -12.08 -16.09
C ARG A 285 -2.34 -10.80 -15.24
N LEU A 286 -1.20 -10.46 -14.63
CA LEU A 286 -1.06 -9.26 -13.80
C LEU A 286 -0.96 -7.99 -14.65
N VAL A 287 -0.28 -8.06 -15.81
CA VAL A 287 0.05 -6.88 -16.65
C VAL A 287 -1.00 -6.57 -17.73
N GLN A 288 -2.24 -6.99 -17.52
CA GLN A 288 -3.33 -6.81 -18.49
C GLN A 288 -3.88 -5.38 -18.48
N MET A 289 -3.65 -4.62 -19.55
CA MET A 289 -3.98 -3.18 -19.62
C MET A 289 -5.48 -2.82 -19.52
N LYS A 290 -6.38 -3.76 -19.80
CA LYS A 290 -7.84 -3.55 -19.79
C LYS A 290 -8.57 -4.31 -18.69
N ASN A 291 -7.89 -5.25 -18.06
CA ASN A 291 -8.48 -6.16 -17.08
C ASN A 291 -7.53 -6.31 -15.89
N HIS A 292 -7.75 -5.50 -14.87
CA HIS A 292 -6.93 -5.51 -13.67
C HIS A 292 -7.42 -6.51 -12.60
N TYR A 293 -8.39 -7.38 -12.93
CA TYR A 293 -8.96 -8.34 -11.99
C TYR A 293 -7.91 -9.15 -11.22
N TYR A 294 -6.94 -9.74 -11.93
CA TYR A 294 -5.93 -10.55 -11.26
C TYR A 294 -5.00 -9.71 -10.38
N SER A 295 -4.65 -8.48 -10.77
CA SER A 295 -3.88 -7.58 -9.88
C SER A 295 -4.58 -7.42 -8.53
N TYR A 296 -5.89 -7.19 -8.53
CA TYR A 296 -6.69 -7.07 -7.30
C TYR A 296 -6.87 -8.39 -6.57
N LEU A 297 -7.11 -9.49 -7.29
CA LEU A 297 -7.29 -10.81 -6.67
C LEU A 297 -6.01 -11.26 -5.95
N TYR A 298 -4.84 -11.11 -6.56
CA TYR A 298 -3.56 -11.42 -5.91
C TYR A 298 -3.33 -10.55 -4.68
N THR A 299 -3.65 -9.26 -4.77
CA THR A 299 -3.53 -8.33 -3.63
C THR A 299 -4.42 -8.78 -2.47
N ALA A 300 -5.68 -9.11 -2.76
CA ALA A 300 -6.62 -9.61 -1.77
C ALA A 300 -6.16 -10.93 -1.14
N LEU A 301 -5.72 -11.89 -1.94
CA LEU A 301 -5.24 -13.18 -1.46
C LEU A 301 -3.97 -13.04 -0.62
N PHE A 302 -3.04 -12.18 -1.00
CA PHE A 302 -1.87 -11.87 -0.17
C PHE A 302 -2.29 -11.38 1.22
N VAL A 303 -3.15 -10.35 1.26
CA VAL A 303 -3.61 -9.75 2.51
C VAL A 303 -4.34 -10.78 3.38
N LYS A 304 -5.18 -11.64 2.77
CA LYS A 304 -5.86 -12.73 3.48
C LYS A 304 -4.89 -13.79 3.99
N GLN A 305 -3.86 -14.15 3.23
CA GLN A 305 -2.83 -15.09 3.65
C GLN A 305 -2.03 -14.56 4.85
N ILE A 306 -1.66 -13.28 4.81
CA ILE A 306 -1.02 -12.59 5.95
C ILE A 306 -1.94 -12.61 7.16
N LYS A 307 -3.23 -12.27 6.99
CA LYS A 307 -4.22 -12.34 8.07
C LYS A 307 -4.24 -13.72 8.73
N MET A 308 -4.27 -14.80 7.94
CA MET A 308 -4.27 -16.17 8.46
C MET A 308 -3.00 -16.52 9.23
N GLN A 309 -1.82 -16.14 8.72
CA GLN A 309 -0.55 -16.39 9.41
C GLN A 309 -0.51 -15.71 10.78
N TRP A 310 -0.90 -14.44 10.84
CA TRP A 310 -0.84 -13.62 12.06
C TRP A 310 -1.85 -14.08 13.11
N GLU A 311 -3.07 -14.40 12.69
CA GLU A 311 -4.12 -14.95 13.57
C GLU A 311 -3.70 -16.31 14.16
N ARG A 312 -3.14 -17.21 13.34
CA ARG A 312 -2.64 -18.52 13.81
C ARG A 312 -1.47 -18.41 14.77
N ALA A 313 -0.70 -17.33 14.67
CA ALA A 313 0.39 -17.02 15.59
C ALA A 313 -0.06 -16.32 16.88
N GLY A 314 -1.36 -16.04 17.04
CA GLY A 314 -1.92 -15.37 18.23
C GLY A 314 -1.77 -13.85 18.23
N PHE A 315 -1.43 -13.25 17.09
CA PHE A 315 -1.27 -11.80 16.94
C PHE A 315 -2.20 -11.28 15.83
N PRO A 316 -3.54 -11.32 15.99
CA PRO A 316 -4.45 -10.89 14.93
C PRO A 316 -4.26 -9.40 14.61
N ILE A 317 -4.11 -9.09 13.32
CA ILE A 317 -3.93 -7.71 12.81
C ILE A 317 -5.09 -7.27 11.91
N ASN A 318 -6.26 -7.90 12.04
CA ASN A 318 -7.44 -7.63 11.21
C ASN A 318 -7.75 -6.12 11.15
N ASP A 319 -7.50 -5.44 12.25
CA ASP A 319 -7.78 -4.03 12.46
C ASP A 319 -6.64 -3.07 12.04
N ARG A 320 -5.59 -3.56 11.37
CA ARG A 320 -4.37 -2.82 10.99
C ARG A 320 -4.13 -2.70 9.46
N PRO A 321 -4.86 -1.83 8.72
CA PRO A 321 -4.67 -1.73 7.27
C PRO A 321 -3.23 -1.35 6.88
N GLU A 322 -2.56 -0.58 7.72
CA GLU A 322 -1.21 -0.10 7.53
C GLU A 322 -0.17 -1.23 7.60
N ILE A 323 -0.36 -2.21 8.49
CA ILE A 323 0.51 -3.38 8.58
C ILE A 323 0.33 -4.29 7.36
N PHE A 324 -0.91 -4.49 6.91
CA PHE A 324 -1.17 -5.23 5.68
C PHE A 324 -0.50 -4.59 4.47
N ALA A 325 -0.62 -3.26 4.32
CA ALA A 325 0.00 -2.53 3.22
C ALA A 325 1.54 -2.54 3.30
N SER A 326 2.11 -2.35 4.48
CA SER A 326 3.57 -2.46 4.70
C SER A 326 4.07 -3.86 4.30
N LEU A 327 3.39 -4.92 4.73
CA LEU A 327 3.78 -6.29 4.39
C LEU A 327 3.54 -6.62 2.92
N PHE A 328 2.53 -6.04 2.28
CA PHE A 328 2.29 -6.20 0.84
C PHE A 328 3.43 -5.59 0.02
N ASN A 329 3.85 -4.37 0.37
CA ASN A 329 4.99 -3.70 -0.26
C ASN A 329 6.31 -4.48 -0.06
N LEU A 330 6.49 -5.08 1.12
CA LEU A 330 7.72 -5.77 1.51
C LEU A 330 7.79 -7.26 1.15
N GLY A 331 6.65 -7.93 1.01
CA GLY A 331 6.51 -9.36 0.75
C GLY A 331 6.56 -10.27 1.99
N PHE A 332 6.26 -11.57 1.79
CA PHE A 332 6.12 -12.57 2.87
C PHE A 332 7.33 -12.71 3.79
N ASN A 333 8.55 -12.54 3.28
CA ASN A 333 9.78 -12.71 4.07
C ASN A 333 9.90 -11.71 5.23
N LYS A 334 9.17 -10.59 5.16
CA LYS A 334 9.10 -9.60 6.24
C LYS A 334 7.92 -9.84 7.20
N SER A 335 7.02 -10.77 6.90
CA SER A 335 5.89 -11.10 7.76
C SER A 335 6.31 -11.96 8.95
N LYS A 336 6.58 -11.30 10.06
CA LYS A 336 6.97 -11.90 11.34
C LYS A 336 5.94 -11.53 12.41
N PRO A 337 4.96 -12.40 12.71
CA PRO A 337 3.94 -12.13 13.71
C PRO A 337 4.56 -11.77 15.07
N LYS A 338 4.08 -10.67 15.66
CA LYS A 338 4.52 -10.15 16.97
C LYS A 338 3.47 -9.21 17.54
N ALA A 339 3.48 -9.01 18.86
CA ALA A 339 2.51 -8.13 19.55
C ALA A 339 2.52 -6.69 19.01
N ASN A 340 3.70 -6.15 18.73
CA ASN A 340 3.90 -4.77 18.30
C ASN A 340 4.48 -4.74 16.88
N PRO A 341 3.65 -4.94 15.83
CA PRO A 341 4.08 -4.89 14.44
C PRO A 341 4.45 -3.49 14.00
N GLU A 342 5.53 -3.32 13.23
CA GLU A 342 5.97 -1.98 12.81
C GLU A 342 5.34 -1.57 11.48
N VAL A 343 4.84 -0.34 11.45
CA VAL A 343 4.34 0.31 10.23
C VAL A 343 5.54 0.80 9.42
N GLY A 344 5.50 0.61 8.11
CA GLY A 344 6.59 1.03 7.24
C GLY A 344 6.41 0.69 5.77
N GLY A 345 7.53 0.36 5.11
CA GLY A 345 7.60 0.07 3.68
C GLY A 345 8.53 1.04 2.97
N SER A 346 8.53 1.03 1.63
CA SER A 346 9.23 2.04 0.86
C SER A 346 8.68 3.43 1.16
N SER A 347 9.58 4.41 1.36
CA SER A 347 9.20 5.81 1.47
C SER A 347 9.13 6.50 0.12
N PHE A 348 8.26 7.50 0.00
CA PHE A 348 8.17 8.37 -1.16
C PHE A 348 7.60 9.72 -0.76
N GLU A 349 7.92 10.76 -1.53
CA GLU A 349 7.40 12.10 -1.31
C GLU A 349 6.05 12.28 -2.01
N VAL A 350 5.17 13.06 -1.40
CA VAL A 350 3.96 13.60 -2.00
C VAL A 350 3.87 15.07 -1.64
N GLY A 351 4.01 15.94 -2.65
CA GLY A 351 4.20 17.36 -2.39
C GLY A 351 5.49 17.57 -1.59
N ASN A 352 5.37 18.14 -0.39
CA ASN A 352 6.48 18.40 0.52
C ASN A 352 6.50 17.43 1.73
N THR A 353 5.73 16.34 1.67
CA THR A 353 5.59 15.41 2.79
C THR A 353 6.11 14.04 2.38
N GLU A 354 7.00 13.47 3.19
CA GLU A 354 7.44 12.09 3.05
C GLU A 354 6.40 11.14 3.66
N TYR A 355 6.08 10.07 2.95
CA TYR A 355 5.17 9.01 3.38
C TYR A 355 5.86 7.66 3.33
N THR A 356 5.61 6.80 4.32
CA THR A 356 5.77 5.35 4.12
C THR A 356 4.54 4.75 3.47
N PHE A 357 4.72 3.61 2.78
CA PHE A 357 3.63 2.87 2.15
C PHE A 357 2.53 2.46 3.15
N GLY A 358 2.89 2.09 4.38
CA GLY A 358 1.93 1.78 5.44
C GLY A 358 1.12 3.01 5.87
N ALA A 359 1.78 4.16 6.08
CA ALA A 359 1.12 5.37 6.56
C ALA A 359 0.10 5.93 5.55
N VAL A 360 0.45 6.00 4.27
CA VAL A 360 -0.51 6.46 3.24
C VAL A 360 -1.72 5.52 3.13
N ALA A 361 -1.51 4.21 3.30
CA ALA A 361 -2.58 3.22 3.28
C ALA A 361 -3.50 3.36 4.51
N PHE A 362 -2.93 3.62 5.69
CA PHE A 362 -3.69 3.96 6.90
C PHE A 362 -4.61 5.15 6.67
N GLU A 363 -4.02 6.25 6.20
CA GLU A 363 -4.75 7.49 5.97
C GLU A 363 -5.82 7.31 4.91
N PHE A 364 -5.49 6.68 3.79
CA PHE A 364 -6.49 6.39 2.78
C PHE A 364 -7.66 5.59 3.37
N TYR A 365 -7.37 4.50 4.07
CA TYR A 365 -8.40 3.63 4.64
C TYR A 365 -9.35 4.42 5.55
N TYR A 366 -8.80 5.23 6.45
CA TYR A 366 -9.53 5.99 7.46
C TYR A 366 -9.95 7.42 7.07
N SER A 367 -9.60 7.89 5.87
CA SER A 367 -9.96 9.25 5.40
C SER A 367 -11.44 9.42 5.07
N GLY A 368 -12.15 8.32 4.83
CA GLY A 368 -13.49 8.32 4.24
C GLY A 368 -13.50 8.63 2.74
N GLU A 369 -12.33 8.86 2.13
CA GLU A 369 -12.23 9.08 0.70
C GLU A 369 -12.68 7.83 -0.08
N LEU A 370 -13.38 8.05 -1.19
CA LEU A 370 -14.01 7.02 -2.02
C LEU A 370 -15.04 6.12 -1.32
N GLN A 371 -15.50 6.45 -0.10
CA GLN A 371 -16.45 5.60 0.64
C GLN A 371 -17.80 5.41 -0.07
N GLU A 372 -18.22 6.35 -0.90
CA GLU A 372 -19.46 6.22 -1.68
C GLU A 372 -19.38 5.12 -2.75
N ILE A 373 -18.17 4.82 -3.21
CA ILE A 373 -17.91 3.81 -4.25
C ILE A 373 -17.47 2.50 -3.58
N PHE A 374 -16.63 2.60 -2.56
CA PHE A 374 -16.11 1.49 -1.75
C PHE A 374 -16.41 1.78 -0.28
N PRO A 375 -17.62 1.46 0.19
CA PRO A 375 -18.02 1.74 1.56
C PRO A 375 -17.31 0.82 2.55
N PHE A 376 -17.21 1.28 3.80
CA PHE A 376 -16.74 0.45 4.89
C PHE A 376 -17.66 -0.76 5.08
N LYS A 377 -17.05 -1.93 5.25
CA LYS A 377 -17.75 -3.19 5.55
C LYS A 377 -17.75 -3.43 7.05
N ARG A 378 -18.74 -4.20 7.52
CA ARG A 378 -18.90 -4.58 8.95
C ARG A 378 -17.70 -5.38 9.48
N ALA A 379 -16.96 -6.03 8.59
CA ALA A 379 -15.67 -6.61 8.86
C ALA A 379 -14.79 -6.45 7.63
N ARG A 380 -13.47 -6.56 7.81
CA ARG A 380 -12.51 -6.44 6.70
C ARG A 380 -12.27 -7.74 5.97
N PHE A 381 -12.59 -8.84 6.63
CA PHE A 381 -12.47 -10.19 6.12
C PHE A 381 -13.80 -10.90 6.33
N ASP A 382 -14.20 -11.69 5.32
CA ASP A 382 -15.38 -12.53 5.33
C ASP A 382 -16.66 -11.78 5.69
N TYR A 383 -16.77 -10.52 5.26
CA TYR A 383 -17.84 -9.60 5.63
C TYR A 383 -19.24 -10.04 5.20
N GLU A 384 -19.36 -10.88 4.17
CA GLU A 384 -20.63 -11.49 3.77
C GLU A 384 -21.12 -12.55 4.77
N LYS A 385 -20.21 -13.09 5.59
CA LYS A 385 -20.52 -14.09 6.63
C LYS A 385 -20.86 -13.43 7.98
N VAL A 386 -20.76 -12.11 8.10
CA VAL A 386 -21.06 -11.37 9.34
C VAL A 386 -22.56 -11.01 9.39
N PRO A 387 -23.31 -11.43 10.43
CA PRO A 387 -24.74 -11.17 10.53
C PRO A 387 -25.09 -9.67 10.51
N GLU A 388 -26.31 -9.35 10.06
CA GLU A 388 -26.84 -8.00 10.24
C GLU A 388 -27.01 -7.67 11.72
N PRO A 389 -26.58 -6.48 12.19
CA PRO A 389 -26.90 -6.05 13.53
C PRO A 389 -28.42 -5.95 13.65
N LYS A 390 -28.98 -6.59 14.68
CA LYS A 390 -30.38 -6.36 15.05
C LYS A 390 -30.50 -4.90 15.46
N LEU A 391 -31.22 -4.11 14.67
CA LEU A 391 -31.62 -2.77 15.06
C LEU A 391 -32.48 -2.92 16.32
N PHE A 392 -31.97 -2.44 17.45
CA PHE A 392 -32.73 -2.30 18.70
C PHE A 392 -33.15 -0.84 18.86
#